data_AF-A0A7G8VED0-F1
#
_entry.id   AF-A0A7G8VED0-F1
#
_cell.length_a   1.000
_cell.length_b   1.000
_cell.length_c   1.000
_cell.angle_alpha   90.00
_cell.angle_beta   90.00
_cell.angle_gamma   90.00
#
_symmetry.space_group_name_H-M   'P 1'
#
loop_
_entity.id
_entity.type
_entity.pdbx_description
1 polymer ?
#
loop_
_entity_poly.entity_id
_entity_poly.type
_entity_poly.pdbx_seq_one_letter_code
_entity_poly.pdbx_strand_id
1 'polypeptide(L)'
;MPRKLIAPLLGLALSLCASAFFFWAWYARYLRWDFNELGRHYDAESQVVYTDAGFVWVFPACGFLLVALVIAVRALRRHRAHR
;
A
#
# COMPACT_ATOMS: atom_id res chain seq x y z
N MET A 1 -12.89 -25.78 -5.27
CA MET A 1 -12.71 -24.52 -6.02
C MET A 1 -11.87 -24.78 -7.25
N PRO A 2 -12.23 -24.27 -8.44
CA PRO A 2 -11.41 -24.48 -9.63
C PRO A 2 -10.05 -23.80 -9.43
N ARG A 3 -8.95 -24.55 -9.60
CA ARG A 3 -7.56 -24.07 -9.48
C ARG A 3 -7.29 -22.75 -10.23
N LYS A 4 -8.06 -22.46 -11.28
CA LYS A 4 -7.99 -21.25 -12.10
C LYS A 4 -8.34 -19.94 -11.35
N LEU A 5 -9.08 -20.01 -10.23
CA LEU A 5 -9.47 -18.84 -9.44
C LEU A 5 -8.55 -18.57 -8.24
N ILE A 6 -7.78 -19.56 -7.78
CA ILE A 6 -6.93 -19.44 -6.59
C ILE A 6 -5.76 -18.47 -6.84
N ALA A 7 -5.12 -18.56 -8.01
CA ALA A 7 -3.99 -17.70 -8.35
C ALA A 7 -4.33 -16.19 -8.39
N PRO A 8 -5.40 -15.72 -9.08
CA PRO A 8 -5.75 -14.30 -9.07
C PRO A 8 -6.25 -13.82 -7.70
N LEU A 9 -6.95 -14.67 -6.92
CA LEU A 9 -7.35 -14.34 -5.55
C LEU A 9 -6.14 -14.16 -4.63
N LEU A 10 -5.16 -15.05 -4.71
CA LEU A 10 -3.92 -14.95 -3.93
C LEU A 10 -3.13 -13.70 -4.34
N GLY A 11 -2.97 -13.47 -5.65
CA GLY A 11 -2.28 -12.27 -6.14
C GLY A 11 -2.97 -10.97 -5.72
N LEU A 12 -4.31 -10.95 -5.72
CA LEU A 12 -5.10 -9.83 -5.21
C LEU A 12 -4.86 -9.61 -3.71
N ALA A 13 -4.98 -10.67 -2.90
CA ALA A 13 -4.78 -10.59 -1.46
C ALA A 13 -3.38 -10.11 -1.10
N LEU A 14 -2.34 -10.67 -1.73
CA LEU A 14 -0.95 -10.27 -1.50
C LEU A 14 -0.70 -8.81 -1.88
N SER A 15 -1.24 -8.36 -3.02
CA SER A 15 -1.09 -6.96 -3.46
C SER A 15 -1.80 -5.99 -2.52
N LEU A 16 -3.00 -6.34 -2.04
CA LEU A 16 -3.72 -5.51 -1.06
C LEU A 16 -2.99 -5.47 0.29
N CYS A 17 -2.51 -6.61 0.79
CA CYS A 17 -1.73 -6.66 2.03
C CYS A 17 -0.44 -5.84 1.93
N ALA A 18 0.28 -5.93 0.81
CA ALA A 18 1.46 -5.13 0.56
C ALA A 18 1.12 -3.64 0.53
N SER A 19 0.08 -3.25 -0.23
CA SER A 19 -0.38 -1.86 -0.27
C SER A 19 -0.75 -1.32 1.11
N ALA A 20 -1.52 -2.08 1.89
CA ALA A 20 -1.90 -1.71 3.25
C ALA A 20 -0.69 -1.56 4.18
N PHE A 21 0.29 -2.47 4.09
CA PHE A 21 1.53 -2.37 4.85
C PHE A 21 2.31 -1.08 4.53
N PHE A 22 2.47 -0.75 3.25
CA PHE A 22 3.18 0.47 2.84
C PHE A 22 2.42 1.75 3.21
N PHE A 23 1.08 1.76 3.10
CA PHE A 23 0.25 2.86 3.61
C PHE A 23 0.38 3.03 5.13
N TRP A 24 0.38 1.92 5.88
CA TRP A 24 0.58 1.96 7.33
C TRP A 24 1.98 2.49 7.68
N ALA A 25 3.03 2.04 6.99
CA ALA A 25 4.37 2.55 7.18
C ALA A 25 4.46 4.06 6.86
N TRP A 26 3.83 4.50 5.78
CA TRP A 26 3.75 5.93 5.44
C TRP A 26 3.02 6.73 6.52
N TYR A 27 1.88 6.23 7.01
CA TYR A 27 1.16 6.88 8.10
C TYR A 27 2.01 6.99 9.37
N ALA A 28 2.61 5.87 9.79
CA ALA A 28 3.40 5.77 11.01
C ALA A 28 4.72 6.57 10.94
N ARG A 29 5.24 6.84 9.75
CA ARG A 29 6.51 7.57 9.61
C ARG A 29 6.32 9.03 9.20
N TYR A 30 5.16 9.40 8.67
CA TYR A 30 4.93 10.73 8.09
C TYR A 30 3.59 11.32 8.51
N LEU A 31 2.46 10.77 8.08
CA LEU A 31 1.17 11.46 8.24
C LEU A 31 0.75 11.72 9.69
N ARG A 32 1.24 10.93 10.65
CA ARG A 32 0.91 11.15 12.07
C ARG A 32 1.74 12.25 12.74
N TRP A 33 2.81 12.71 12.10
CA TRP A 33 3.76 13.65 12.70
C TRP A 33 3.60 15.02 12.07
N ASP A 34 3.77 16.06 12.89
CA ASP A 34 3.81 17.44 12.43
C ASP A 34 5.27 17.85 12.21
N PHE A 35 5.63 18.11 10.95
CA PHE A 35 6.99 18.46 10.55
C PHE A 35 7.13 19.98 10.48
N ASN A 36 8.25 20.50 10.99
CA ASN A 36 8.57 21.91 10.87
C ASN A 36 9.01 22.30 9.44
N GLU A 37 9.34 23.58 9.25
CA GLU A 37 9.80 24.13 7.96
C GLU A 37 11.06 23.45 7.40
N LEU A 38 11.83 22.77 8.25
CA LEU A 38 13.03 22.01 7.87
C LEU A 38 12.73 20.53 7.56
N GLY A 39 11.45 20.14 7.54
CA GLY A 39 11.03 18.76 7.29
C GLY A 39 11.37 17.81 8.43
N ARG A 40 11.45 18.31 9.68
CA ARG A 40 11.86 17.50 10.86
C ARG A 40 10.78 17.50 11.93
N HIS A 41 10.59 16.34 12.53
CA HIS A 41 9.82 16.17 13.76
C HIS A 41 10.69 15.50 14.81
N TYR A 42 10.81 16.11 15.99
CA TYR A 42 11.52 15.52 17.12
C TYR A 42 10.52 14.93 18.11
N ASP A 43 10.63 13.62 18.31
CA ASP A 43 9.87 12.90 19.33
C ASP A 43 10.71 12.83 20.62
N ALA A 44 10.26 13.56 21.64
CA ALA A 44 10.93 13.63 22.93
C ALA A 44 10.82 12.32 23.75
N GLU A 45 9.81 11.48 23.50
CA GLU A 45 9.65 10.21 24.21
C GLU A 45 10.67 9.19 23.69
N SER A 46 10.75 9.03 22.37
CA SER A 46 11.67 8.08 21.75
C SER A 46 13.07 8.65 21.51
N GLN A 47 13.27 9.97 21.71
CA GLN A 47 14.51 10.69 21.38
C GLN A 47 14.91 10.54 19.90
N VAL A 48 13.92 10.38 19.00
CA VAL A 48 14.13 10.17 17.56
C VAL A 48 13.74 11.42 16.77
N VAL A 49 14.54 11.74 15.75
CA VAL A 49 14.18 12.73 14.73
C VAL A 49 13.64 12.01 13.50
N TYR A 50 12.41 12.32 13.13
CA TYR A 50 11.80 11.91 11.86
C TYR A 50 12.07 12.98 10.80
N THR A 51 12.34 12.55 9.57
CA THR A 51 12.58 13.43 8.40
C THR A 51 11.59 13.14 7.29
N ASP A 52 11.32 14.13 6.44
CA ASP A 52 10.26 14.14 5.41
C ASP A 52 10.59 13.38 4.10
N ALA A 53 11.14 12.17 4.14
CA ALA A 53 11.26 11.28 2.97
C ALA A 53 9.98 10.45 2.65
N GLY A 54 8.79 11.07 2.64
CA GLY A 54 7.49 10.35 2.59
C GLY A 54 7.24 9.53 1.31
N PHE A 55 7.84 9.92 0.19
CA PHE A 55 7.63 9.28 -1.12
C PHE A 55 8.04 7.81 -1.15
N VAL A 56 9.02 7.41 -0.32
CA VAL A 56 9.56 6.04 -0.27
C VAL A 56 8.48 5.01 0.10
N TRP A 57 7.42 5.44 0.80
CA TRP A 57 6.38 4.55 1.30
C TRP A 57 5.06 4.69 0.54
N VAL A 58 4.65 5.92 0.20
CA VAL A 58 3.39 6.12 -0.56
C VAL A 58 3.49 5.59 -1.99
N PHE A 59 4.65 5.71 -2.63
CA PHE A 59 4.82 5.25 -4.01
C PHE A 59 4.63 3.73 -4.16
N PRO A 60 5.31 2.85 -3.38
CA PRO A 60 5.00 1.42 -3.43
C PRO A 60 3.58 1.12 -2.96
N ALA A 61 3.02 1.86 -1.98
CA ALA A 61 1.63 1.66 -1.55
C ALA A 61 0.64 1.82 -2.72
N CYS A 62 0.76 2.91 -3.47
CA CYS A 62 -0.03 3.17 -4.66
C CYS A 62 0.25 2.15 -5.78
N GLY A 63 1.50 1.75 -5.98
CA GLY A 63 1.89 0.74 -6.97
C GLY A 63 1.21 -0.61 -6.73
N PHE A 64 1.26 -1.12 -5.50
CA PHE A 64 0.59 -2.37 -5.13
C PHE A 64 -0.93 -2.26 -5.22
N LEU A 65 -1.51 -1.11 -4.88
CA LEU A 65 -2.95 -0.87 -5.04
C LEU A 65 -3.37 -0.93 -6.51
N LEU A 66 -2.57 -0.32 -7.40
CA LEU A 66 -2.82 -0.35 -8.83
C LEU A 66 -2.74 -1.79 -9.39
N VAL A 67 -1.76 -2.58 -8.94
CA VAL A 67 -1.67 -4.00 -9.30
C VAL A 67 -2.91 -4.77 -8.82
N ALA A 68 -3.34 -4.56 -7.58
CA ALA A 68 -4.57 -5.17 -7.05
C ALA A 68 -5.80 -4.81 -7.90
N LEU A 69 -5.94 -3.54 -8.29
CA LEU A 69 -7.03 -3.06 -9.15
C LEU A 69 -6.98 -3.74 -10.52
N VAL A 70 -5.82 -3.84 -11.15
CA VAL A 70 -5.64 -4.53 -12.45
C VAL A 70 -6.04 -6.01 -12.35
N ILE A 71 -5.65 -6.71 -11.28
CA ILE A 71 -6.04 -8.10 -11.04
C ILE A 71 -7.55 -8.22 -10.90
N ALA A 72 -8.18 -7.37 -10.09
CA ALA A 72 -9.62 -7.36 -9.87
C ALA A 72 -10.39 -7.10 -11.17
N VAL A 73 -10.00 -6.08 -11.94
CA VAL A 73 -10.62 -5.74 -13.23
C VAL A 73 -10.49 -6.89 -14.22
N ARG A 74 -9.32 -7.53 -14.33
CA ARG A 74 -9.11 -8.70 -15.20
C ARG A 74 -9.98 -9.89 -14.79
N ALA A 75 -10.09 -10.16 -13.48
CA ALA A 75 -10.93 -11.23 -12.97
C ALA A 75 -12.43 -10.98 -13.26
N LEU A 76 -12.90 -9.74 -13.06
CA LEU A 76 -14.28 -9.33 -13.37
C LEU A 76 -14.59 -9.45 -14.86
N ARG A 77 -13.68 -9.00 -15.74
CA ARG A 77 -13.84 -9.12 -17.19
C ARG A 77 -13.93 -10.58 -17.65
N ARG A 78 -13.08 -11.45 -17.11
CA ARG A 78 -13.13 -12.91 -17.39
C ARG A 78 -14.44 -13.52 -16.92
N HIS A 79 -14.92 -13.15 -15.73
CA HIS A 79 -16.19 -13.66 -15.21
C HIS A 79 -17.39 -13.20 -16.05
N ARG A 80 -17.36 -11.97 -16.60
CA ARG A 80 -18.39 -11.47 -17.53
C ARG A 80 -18.36 -12.17 -18.89
N ALA A 81 -17.19 -12.57 -19.38
CA ALA A 81 -17.06 -13.27 -20.66
C ALA A 81 -17.47 -14.76 -20.62
N HIS A 82 -17.59 -15.35 -19.42
CA HIS A 82 -18.04 -16.73 -19.21
C HIS A 82 -19.50 -16.83 -18.72
N ARG A 83 -20.20 -15.70 -18.58
CA ARG A 83 -21.65 -15.62 -18.38
C ARG A 83 -22.33 -15.33 -19.71
#